data_AF-A0A8T4PVP7-F1
#
_entry.id   AF-A0A8T4PVP7-F1
#
_cell.length_a   1.000
_cell.length_b   1.000
_cell.length_c   1.000
_cell.angle_alpha   90.00
_cell.angle_beta   90.00
_cell.angle_gamma   90.00
#
_symmetry.space_group_name_H-M   'P 1'
#
loop_
_entity.id
_entity.type
_entity.pdbx_description
1 polymer ?
#
loop_
_entity_poly.entity_id
_entity_poly.type
_entity_poly.pdbx_seq_one_letter_code
_entity_poly.pdbx_strand_id
1 'polypeptide(L)'
;MRFLNKKAQEGGVPGDKVPWTLILLFYLPLLFFALLYLVNLETQSRTYVPPALKEFQLTQKFTSGPECFVVLDSISGPQAGLIDASRFTAERLRSCYPATKTELAVRLTLSSPQQTLQSANWREDGGVLKRLAPKTVHVKDSAGVHDATLTLELQGGTT
;
A
#
# COMPACT_ATOMS: atom_id res chain seq x y z
N MET A 1 64.76 2.27 22.29
CA MET A 1 64.00 1.49 21.30
C MET A 1 63.56 0.17 21.94
N ARG A 2 62.26 -0.14 21.86
CA ARG A 2 61.55 -1.41 22.24
C ARG A 2 61.66 -1.77 23.74
N PHE A 3 60.61 -2.19 24.44
CA PHE A 3 59.56 -3.14 24.07
C PHE A 3 58.17 -2.77 24.62
N LEU A 4 57.17 -3.27 23.90
CA LEU A 4 55.73 -3.15 24.08
C LEU A 4 55.27 -3.52 25.51
N ASN A 5 54.59 -2.61 26.22
CA ASN A 5 53.81 -3.00 27.40
C ASN A 5 52.39 -3.38 26.96
N LYS A 6 52.23 -4.68 26.69
CA LYS A 6 50.96 -5.36 26.45
C LYS A 6 50.40 -5.81 27.80
N LYS A 7 49.52 -5.03 28.40
CA LYS A 7 48.48 -5.51 29.33
C LYS A 7 47.15 -5.06 28.74
N ALA A 8 46.67 -5.71 27.68
CA ALA A 8 45.75 -6.85 27.81
C ALA A 8 44.74 -6.60 28.94
N GLN A 9 43.76 -5.75 28.63
CA GLN A 9 42.36 -5.85 29.05
C GLN A 9 42.12 -6.84 30.20
N GLU A 10 42.02 -6.30 31.42
CA GLU A 10 41.39 -6.97 32.55
C GLU A 10 39.90 -7.15 32.25
N GLY A 11 39.56 -8.10 31.39
CA GLY A 11 38.19 -8.52 31.08
C GLY A 11 37.70 -9.63 32.02
N GLY A 12 38.11 -9.60 33.29
CA GLY A 12 37.70 -10.57 34.30
C GLY A 12 36.31 -10.24 34.81
N VAL A 13 35.29 -11.01 34.41
CA VAL A 13 34.00 -11.01 35.11
C VAL A 13 34.28 -11.45 36.55
N PRO A 14 34.00 -10.63 37.58
CA PRO A 14 34.25 -11.03 38.97
C PRO A 14 33.45 -12.29 39.28
N GLY A 15 34.09 -13.27 39.92
CA GLY A 15 33.61 -14.64 40.13
C GLY A 15 32.19 -14.78 40.68
N ASP A 16 31.72 -13.78 41.43
CA ASP A 16 30.39 -13.77 42.03
C ASP A 16 29.25 -13.44 41.04
N LYS A 17 29.57 -12.86 39.87
CA LYS A 17 28.59 -12.51 38.83
C LYS A 17 28.50 -13.54 37.70
N VAL A 18 29.48 -14.44 37.62
CA VAL A 18 29.57 -15.52 36.62
C VAL A 18 28.29 -16.36 36.51
N PRO A 19 27.67 -16.83 37.61
CA PRO A 19 26.43 -17.62 37.48
C PRO A 19 25.28 -16.80 36.91
N TRP A 20 25.15 -15.53 37.30
CA TRP A 20 24.10 -14.64 36.80
C TRP A 20 24.28 -14.32 35.30
N THR A 21 25.51 -14.07 34.86
CA THR A 21 25.79 -13.80 33.45
C THR A 21 25.51 -15.01 32.56
N LEU A 22 25.77 -16.23 33.02
CA LEU A 22 25.47 -17.46 32.27
C LEU A 22 23.95 -17.68 32.14
N ILE A 23 23.19 -17.41 33.19
CA ILE A 23 21.72 -17.46 33.17
C ILE A 23 21.18 -16.44 32.15
N LEU A 24 21.62 -15.18 32.21
CA LEU A 24 21.18 -14.17 31.24
C LEU A 24 21.53 -14.55 29.80
N LEU A 25 22.75 -15.05 29.56
CA LEU A 25 23.19 -15.44 28.22
C LEU A 25 22.30 -16.56 27.63
N PHE A 26 21.79 -17.46 28.46
CA PHE A 26 20.99 -18.60 28.00
C PHE A 26 19.50 -18.26 27.89
N TYR A 27 18.92 -17.62 28.91
CA TYR A 27 17.47 -17.39 28.97
C TYR A 27 17.02 -16.15 28.19
N LEU A 28 17.86 -15.12 28.06
CA LEU A 28 17.51 -13.92 27.30
C LEU A 28 17.28 -14.20 25.78
N PRO A 29 18.15 -14.93 25.06
CA PRO A 29 17.87 -15.28 23.67
C PRO A 29 16.67 -16.23 23.55
N LEU A 30 16.48 -17.15 24.49
CA LEU A 30 15.33 -18.05 24.52
C LEU A 30 14.00 -17.26 24.64
N LEU A 31 13.95 -16.28 25.53
CA LEU A 31 12.83 -15.35 25.67
C LEU A 31 12.62 -14.55 24.37
N PHE A 32 13.70 -14.06 23.76
CA PHE A 32 13.63 -13.31 22.51
C PHE A 32 13.05 -14.15 21.36
N PHE A 33 13.50 -15.40 21.19
CA PHE A 33 12.95 -16.30 20.18
C PHE A 33 11.50 -16.70 20.47
N ALA A 34 11.14 -16.89 21.74
CA ALA A 34 9.75 -17.14 22.13
C ALA A 34 8.83 -15.95 21.78
N LEU A 35 9.29 -14.72 22.03
CA LEU A 35 8.56 -13.51 21.63
C LEU A 35 8.43 -13.39 20.11
N LEU A 36 9.51 -13.65 19.35
CA LEU A 36 9.45 -13.64 17.89
C LEU A 36 8.46 -14.68 17.35
N TYR A 37 8.40 -15.87 17.97
CA TYR A 37 7.46 -16.92 17.59
C TYR A 37 6.01 -16.52 17.86
N LEU A 38 5.73 -15.89 19.00
CA LEU A 38 4.40 -15.37 19.33
C LEU A 38 3.95 -14.26 18.38
N VAL A 39 4.84 -13.33 18.03
CA VAL A 39 4.57 -12.30 17.03
C VAL A 39 4.27 -12.94 15.67
N ASN A 40 5.02 -13.97 15.27
CA ASN A 40 4.77 -14.66 13.99
C ASN A 40 3.38 -15.32 13.96
N LEU A 41 2.98 -15.99 15.04
CA LEU A 41 1.65 -16.61 15.19
C LEU A 41 0.50 -15.59 15.08
N GLU A 42 0.65 -14.40 15.66
CA GLU A 42 -0.35 -13.34 15.53
C GLU A 42 -0.39 -12.73 14.13
N THR A 43 0.78 -12.51 13.51
CA THR A 43 0.83 -11.97 12.13
C THR A 43 0.22 -12.91 11.10
N GLN A 44 0.30 -14.22 11.30
CA GLN A 44 -0.30 -15.22 10.41
C GLN A 44 -1.84 -15.26 10.51
N SER A 45 -2.40 -14.89 11.67
CA SER A 45 -3.84 -15.07 11.95
C SER A 45 -4.69 -13.81 11.80
N ARG A 46 -4.10 -12.61 11.70
CA ARG A 46 -4.86 -11.35 11.65
C ARG A 46 -4.28 -10.28 10.73
N THR A 47 -4.45 -10.48 9.43
CA THR A 47 -4.69 -9.35 8.53
C THR A 47 -5.98 -9.57 7.75
N TYR A 48 -7.08 -9.81 8.48
CA TYR A 48 -8.41 -9.64 7.93
C TYR A 48 -8.64 -8.15 7.71
N VAL A 49 -8.28 -7.66 6.53
CA VAL A 49 -8.60 -6.30 6.10
C VAL A 49 -10.10 -6.29 5.78
N PRO A 50 -10.92 -5.53 6.52
CA PRO A 50 -12.34 -5.51 6.26
C PRO A 50 -12.58 -5.06 4.81
N PRO A 51 -13.56 -5.65 4.10
CA PRO A 51 -13.78 -5.38 2.68
C PRO A 51 -13.97 -3.89 2.37
N ALA A 52 -14.63 -3.15 3.28
CA ALA A 52 -14.76 -1.70 3.19
C ALA A 52 -13.42 -0.94 3.16
N LEU A 53 -12.39 -1.45 3.85
CA LEU A 53 -11.05 -0.85 3.83
C LEU A 53 -10.35 -1.08 2.49
N LYS A 54 -10.50 -2.28 1.89
CA LYS A 54 -9.94 -2.57 0.57
C LYS A 54 -10.55 -1.67 -0.51
N GLU A 55 -11.86 -1.43 -0.40
CA GLU A 55 -12.61 -0.55 -1.28
C GLU A 55 -12.20 0.92 -1.14
N PHE A 56 -12.02 1.37 0.09
CA PHE A 56 -11.49 2.70 0.37
C PHE A 56 -10.08 2.86 -0.19
N GLN A 57 -9.20 1.89 0.02
CA GLN A 57 -7.83 1.90 -0.51
C GLN A 57 -7.82 1.94 -2.04
N LEU A 58 -8.71 1.20 -2.70
CA LEU A 58 -8.83 1.21 -4.16
C LEU A 58 -9.27 2.59 -4.67
N THR A 59 -10.28 3.17 -4.03
CA THR A 59 -10.77 4.51 -4.38
C THR A 59 -9.68 5.57 -4.14
N GLN A 60 -9.01 5.49 -2.99
CA GLN A 60 -7.90 6.38 -2.63
C GLN A 60 -6.75 6.25 -3.64
N LYS A 61 -6.45 5.03 -4.10
CA LYS A 61 -5.43 4.81 -5.13
C LYS A 61 -5.73 5.61 -6.39
N PHE A 62 -6.96 5.56 -6.91
CA PHE A 62 -7.32 6.32 -8.12
C PHE A 62 -7.40 7.84 -7.91
N THR A 63 -7.84 8.30 -6.72
CA THR A 63 -8.00 9.73 -6.45
C THR A 63 -6.77 10.42 -5.87
N SER A 64 -5.75 9.67 -5.43
CA SER A 64 -4.60 10.22 -4.71
C SER A 64 -3.26 9.66 -5.18
N GLY A 65 -3.25 8.56 -5.95
CA GLY A 65 -2.03 7.95 -6.46
C GLY A 65 -1.38 8.80 -7.57
N PRO A 66 -0.11 9.21 -7.45
CA PRO A 66 0.61 9.98 -8.47
C PRO A 66 0.69 9.27 -9.83
N GLU A 67 0.73 7.94 -9.81
CA GLU A 67 0.75 7.06 -10.97
C GLU A 67 -0.60 6.98 -11.70
N CYS A 68 -1.69 7.36 -11.03
CA CYS A 68 -3.06 7.32 -11.55
C CYS A 68 -3.40 8.61 -12.31
N PHE A 69 -4.50 9.25 -11.90
CA PHE A 69 -5.16 10.34 -12.61
C PHE A 69 -4.96 11.69 -11.93
N VAL A 70 -4.20 11.77 -10.84
CA VAL A 70 -4.03 13.03 -10.10
C VAL A 70 -3.24 14.06 -10.89
N VAL A 71 -3.50 15.35 -10.64
CA VAL A 71 -2.67 16.44 -11.14
C VAL A 71 -1.27 16.32 -10.54
N LEU A 72 -0.25 16.32 -11.40
CA LEU A 72 1.15 16.40 -11.02
C LEU A 72 1.65 17.81 -11.35
N ASP A 73 1.93 18.58 -10.32
CA ASP A 73 2.63 19.85 -10.47
C ASP A 73 4.11 19.64 -10.17
N SER A 74 4.97 20.16 -11.05
CA SER A 74 6.42 20.17 -10.87
C SER A 74 6.89 20.88 -9.60
N ILE A 75 6.07 21.79 -9.06
CA ILE A 75 6.42 22.60 -7.88
C ILE A 75 5.75 22.06 -6.62
N SER A 76 4.43 21.85 -6.65
CA SER A 76 3.64 21.44 -5.47
C SER A 76 3.48 19.93 -5.29
N GLY A 77 3.93 19.11 -6.26
CA GLY A 77 3.81 17.66 -6.22
C GLY A 77 2.41 17.15 -6.60
N PRO A 78 2.08 15.87 -6.29
CA PRO A 78 0.77 15.29 -6.58
C PRO A 78 -0.33 15.92 -5.70
N GLN A 79 -1.37 16.44 -6.35
CA GLN A 79 -2.52 17.03 -5.66
C GLN A 79 -3.61 15.97 -5.45
N ALA A 80 -3.68 15.42 -4.24
CA ALA A 80 -4.67 14.41 -3.89
C ALA A 80 -6.10 14.97 -3.97
N GLY A 81 -7.01 14.21 -4.58
CA GLY A 81 -8.42 14.60 -4.75
C GLY A 81 -8.68 15.46 -5.98
N LEU A 82 -7.63 15.90 -6.69
CA LEU A 82 -7.73 16.64 -7.95
C LEU A 82 -7.28 15.75 -9.12
N ILE A 83 -8.25 15.32 -9.93
CA ILE A 83 -8.04 14.50 -11.13
C ILE A 83 -7.73 15.40 -12.32
N ASP A 84 -6.69 15.09 -13.06
CA ASP A 84 -6.40 15.69 -14.35
C ASP A 84 -7.16 14.94 -15.45
N ALA A 85 -8.08 15.64 -16.13
CA ALA A 85 -8.88 15.06 -17.20
C ALA A 85 -8.01 14.49 -18.33
N SER A 86 -6.88 15.13 -18.64
CA SER A 86 -5.96 14.66 -19.69
C SER A 86 -5.25 13.35 -19.32
N ARG A 87 -5.17 13.05 -18.02
CA ARG A 87 -4.59 11.82 -17.51
C ARG A 87 -5.61 10.71 -17.34
N PHE A 88 -6.91 10.99 -17.40
CA PHE A 88 -7.98 10.00 -17.29
C PHE A 88 -8.09 9.16 -18.57
N THR A 89 -7.09 8.32 -18.81
CA THR A 89 -6.95 7.48 -20.01
C THR A 89 -6.78 6.00 -19.69
N ALA A 90 -7.06 5.14 -20.66
CA ALA A 90 -6.90 3.69 -20.51
C ALA A 90 -5.43 3.30 -20.28
N GLU A 91 -4.49 4.03 -20.89
CA GLU A 91 -3.04 3.81 -20.72
C GLU A 91 -2.62 4.08 -19.28
N ARG A 92 -3.10 5.18 -18.69
CA ARG A 92 -2.84 5.49 -17.28
C ARG A 92 -3.49 4.48 -16.35
N LEU A 93 -4.72 4.05 -16.65
CA LEU A 93 -5.38 3.00 -15.89
C LEU A 93 -4.58 1.69 -15.90
N ARG A 94 -4.04 1.26 -17.05
CA ARG A 94 -3.19 0.05 -17.12
C ARG A 94 -1.90 0.20 -16.32
N SER A 95 -1.30 1.39 -16.32
CA SER A 95 -0.08 1.65 -15.55
C SER A 95 -0.32 1.64 -14.04
N CYS A 96 -1.44 2.23 -13.58
CA CYS A 96 -1.71 2.32 -12.15
C CYS A 96 -2.38 1.06 -11.58
N TYR A 97 -3.15 0.36 -12.42
CA TYR A 97 -3.86 -0.85 -12.09
C TYR A 97 -3.53 -1.94 -13.12
N PRO A 98 -2.35 -2.57 -13.01
CA PRO A 98 -1.92 -3.59 -13.95
C PRO A 98 -2.73 -4.87 -13.75
N ALA A 99 -3.62 -5.16 -14.70
CA ALA A 99 -4.54 -6.29 -14.67
C ALA A 99 -3.86 -7.66 -14.45
N THR A 100 -2.59 -7.81 -14.84
CA THR A 100 -1.80 -9.05 -14.65
C THR A 100 -1.45 -9.33 -13.19
N LYS A 101 -1.52 -8.34 -12.31
CA LYS A 101 -1.20 -8.47 -10.88
C LYS A 101 -2.44 -8.41 -9.97
N THR A 102 -3.63 -8.31 -10.55
CA THR A 102 -4.86 -8.04 -9.81
C THR A 102 -5.97 -9.00 -10.24
N GLU A 103 -6.52 -9.71 -9.26
CA GLU A 103 -7.63 -10.65 -9.49
C GLU A 103 -8.96 -9.94 -9.78
N LEU A 104 -9.11 -8.67 -9.40
CA LEU A 104 -10.34 -7.91 -9.65
C LEU A 104 -10.23 -7.12 -10.95
N ALA A 105 -11.32 -7.07 -11.70
CA ALA A 105 -11.49 -6.13 -12.80
C ALA A 105 -12.22 -4.89 -12.29
N VAL A 106 -11.87 -3.72 -12.83
CA VAL A 106 -12.40 -2.42 -12.42
C VAL A 106 -12.92 -1.65 -13.60
N ARG A 107 -14.07 -0.98 -13.41
CA ARG A 107 -14.60 0.03 -14.33
C ARG A 107 -14.80 1.32 -13.56
N LEU A 108 -14.27 2.41 -14.12
CA LEU A 108 -14.27 3.76 -13.58
C LEU A 108 -15.13 4.63 -14.49
N THR A 109 -16.14 5.29 -13.94
CA THR A 109 -16.99 6.22 -14.68
C THR A 109 -16.90 7.60 -14.05
N LEU A 110 -16.48 8.58 -14.85
CA LEU A 110 -16.47 9.98 -14.48
C LEU A 110 -17.69 10.67 -15.09
N SER A 111 -18.37 11.53 -14.34
CA SER A 111 -19.57 12.21 -14.81
C SER A 111 -19.28 13.47 -15.65
N SER A 112 -18.14 14.12 -15.45
CA SER A 112 -17.76 15.36 -16.15
C SER A 112 -16.23 15.48 -16.28
N PRO A 113 -15.65 15.24 -17.46
CA PRO A 113 -16.32 14.80 -18.69
C PRO A 113 -16.92 13.39 -18.51
N GLN A 114 -18.02 13.12 -19.21
CA GLN A 114 -18.64 11.79 -19.19
C GLN A 114 -17.74 10.79 -19.89
N GLN A 115 -16.98 10.03 -19.11
CA GLN A 115 -15.98 9.10 -19.62
C GLN A 115 -15.93 7.85 -18.77
N THR A 116 -15.87 6.70 -19.43
CA THR A 116 -15.76 5.39 -18.79
C THR A 116 -14.45 4.73 -19.18
N LEU A 117 -13.69 4.26 -18.20
CA LEU A 117 -12.49 3.48 -18.37
C LEU A 117 -12.67 2.11 -17.73
N GLN A 118 -12.08 1.08 -18.32
CA GLN A 118 -12.11 -0.26 -17.76
C GLN A 118 -10.73 -0.92 -17.82
N SER A 119 -10.42 -1.72 -16.82
CA SER A 119 -9.18 -2.49 -16.77
C SER A 119 -9.17 -3.57 -17.84
N ALA A 120 -7.97 -4.02 -18.22
CA ALA A 120 -7.81 -4.97 -19.32
C ALA A 120 -8.43 -6.36 -19.05
N ASN A 121 -8.65 -6.73 -17.78
CA ASN A 121 -9.31 -7.97 -17.37
C ASN A 121 -10.85 -7.82 -17.23
N TRP A 122 -11.41 -6.65 -17.57
CA TRP A 122 -12.86 -6.43 -17.54
C TRP A 122 -13.57 -7.17 -18.68
N ARG A 123 -14.70 -7.79 -18.33
CA ARG A 123 -15.57 -8.55 -19.23
C ARG A 123 -16.95 -7.92 -19.30
N GLU A 124 -17.47 -7.67 -20.50
CA GLU A 124 -18.81 -7.10 -20.66
C GLU A 124 -19.93 -8.08 -20.24
N ASP A 125 -19.66 -9.37 -20.33
CA ASP A 125 -20.54 -10.48 -19.97
C ASP A 125 -20.40 -10.93 -18.51
N GLY A 126 -19.31 -10.55 -17.83
CA GLY A 126 -19.13 -10.87 -16.43
C GLY A 126 -20.01 -9.96 -15.56
N GLY A 127 -20.76 -10.54 -14.64
CA GLY A 127 -21.58 -9.76 -13.71
C GLY A 127 -20.75 -8.76 -12.89
N VAL A 128 -21.35 -7.60 -12.58
CA VAL A 128 -20.76 -6.66 -11.63
C VAL A 128 -20.82 -7.30 -10.24
N LEU A 129 -19.64 -7.54 -9.66
CA LEU A 129 -19.52 -8.09 -8.31
C LEU A 129 -19.98 -7.07 -7.28
N LYS A 130 -19.53 -5.82 -7.43
CA LYS A 130 -19.87 -4.73 -6.51
C LYS A 130 -19.75 -3.37 -7.18
N ARG A 131 -20.75 -2.51 -6.97
CA ARG A 131 -20.67 -1.08 -7.29
C ARG A 131 -20.37 -0.30 -6.01
N LEU A 132 -19.32 0.50 -6.05
CA LEU A 132 -18.93 1.37 -4.95
C LEU A 132 -19.81 2.63 -4.92
N ALA A 133 -19.96 3.21 -3.73
CA ALA A 133 -20.66 4.47 -3.57
C ALA A 133 -19.99 5.55 -4.45
N PRO A 134 -20.75 6.32 -5.24
CA PRO A 134 -20.18 7.41 -6.03
C PRO A 134 -19.46 8.42 -5.12
N LYS A 135 -18.28 8.86 -5.54
CA LYS A 135 -17.46 9.81 -4.79
C LYS A 135 -17.31 11.11 -5.58
N THR A 136 -17.59 12.23 -4.94
CA THR A 136 -17.30 13.55 -5.51
C THR A 136 -15.79 13.78 -5.56
N VAL A 137 -15.31 14.21 -6.72
CA VAL A 137 -13.90 14.50 -7.02
C VAL A 137 -13.80 15.82 -7.76
N HIS A 138 -12.69 16.52 -7.60
CA HIS A 138 -12.40 17.71 -8.40
C HIS A 138 -11.68 17.28 -9.66
N VAL A 139 -12.10 17.79 -10.81
CA VAL A 139 -11.51 17.51 -12.12
C VAL A 139 -10.94 18.80 -12.68
N LYS A 140 -9.68 18.77 -13.08
CA LYS A 140 -9.00 19.86 -13.78
C LYS A 140 -8.97 19.54 -15.27
N ASP A 141 -9.50 20.45 -16.08
CA ASP A 141 -9.44 20.41 -17.54
C ASP A 141 -9.01 21.79 -18.11
N SER A 142 -9.21 22.01 -19.41
CA SER A 142 -8.89 23.29 -20.06
C SER A 142 -9.82 24.44 -19.66
N ALA A 143 -11.01 24.16 -19.14
CA ALA A 143 -11.99 25.16 -18.70
C ALA A 143 -11.77 25.56 -17.23
N GLY A 144 -11.13 24.72 -16.43
CA GLY A 144 -10.77 25.05 -15.05
C GLY A 144 -10.81 23.84 -14.14
N VAL A 145 -11.20 24.07 -12.88
CA VAL A 145 -11.46 23.00 -11.90
C VAL A 145 -12.96 22.98 -11.63
N HIS A 146 -13.59 21.82 -11.79
CA HIS A 146 -15.01 21.60 -11.51
C HIS A 146 -15.23 20.30 -10.78
N ASP A 147 -16.41 20.17 -10.19
CA ASP A 147 -16.80 18.95 -9.48
C ASP A 147 -17.35 17.91 -10.45
N ALA A 148 -16.94 16.65 -10.23
CA ALA A 148 -17.48 15.50 -10.92
C ALA A 148 -17.71 14.36 -9.94
N THR A 149 -18.46 13.36 -10.39
CA THR A 149 -18.72 12.14 -9.65
C THR A 149 -17.93 11.00 -10.28
N LEU A 150 -17.10 10.35 -9.47
CA LEU A 150 -16.38 9.14 -9.83
C LEU A 150 -17.15 7.93 -9.27
N THR A 151 -17.55 7.03 -10.14
CA THR A 151 -18.17 5.75 -9.78
C THR A 151 -17.20 4.62 -10.11
N LEU A 152 -17.05 3.68 -9.17
CA LEU A 152 -16.27 2.47 -9.38
C LEU A 152 -17.16 1.24 -9.37
N GLU A 153 -16.91 0.35 -10.31
CA GLU A 153 -17.50 -0.97 -10.37
C GLU A 153 -16.38 -2.01 -10.34
N LEU A 154 -16.64 -3.08 -9.59
CA LEU A 154 -15.74 -4.21 -9.43
C LEU A 154 -16.39 -5.43 -10.04
N GLN A 155 -15.58 -6.24 -10.69
CA GLN A 155 -15.94 -7.54 -11.22
C GLN A 155 -14.90 -8.56 -10.74
N GLY A 156 -15.36 -9.76 -10.41
CA GLY A 156 -14.46 -10.87 -10.06
C GLY A 156 -13.72 -11.33 -11.31
N GLY A 157 -12.39 -11.42 -11.25
CA GLY A 157 -11.62 -12.07 -12.30
C GLY A 157 -11.69 -13.58 -12.15
N THR A 158 -11.85 -14.28 -13.27
CA THR A 158 -11.50 -15.70 -13.30
C THR A 158 -9.99 -15.77 -13.48
N THR A 159 -9.26 -16.15 -12.44
CA THR A 159 -7.94 -16.75 -12.61
C THR A 159 -8.03 -17.97 -13.50
#